data_AF-A0A367WP94-F1
#
_entry.id   AF-A0A367WP94-F1
#
_cell.length_a   1.000
_cell.length_b   1.000
_cell.length_c   1.000
_cell.angle_alpha   90.00
_cell.angle_beta   90.00
_cell.angle_gamma   90.00
#
_symmetry.space_group_name_H-M   'P 1'
#
loop_
_entity.id
_entity.type
_entity.pdbx_description
1 polymer ?
#
loop_
_entity_poly.entity_id
_entity_poly.type
_entity_poly.pdbx_seq_one_letter_code
_entity_poly.pdbx_strand_id
1 'polypeptide(L)'
;MNVGTMLITGLETGPDDDGFWNIENGGRISIDLFSKALAGWLVLQGRDIPVSEARAAFNTTTFVIEQAATWRSTLRTSDGTLIFVRDRQFARTVIDVRELSLIVQVISAAQNAEVTVNDIALLLLLTPAQIREAVEAHAYMSLNGDNIEHEGQ
;
A
#
# COMPACT_ATOMS: atom_id res chain seq x y z
N MET A 1 -16.30 -1.69 4.29
CA MET A 1 -15.31 -1.71 5.38
C MET A 1 -15.49 -0.46 6.22
N ASN A 2 -15.64 -0.60 7.53
CA ASN A 2 -15.47 0.54 8.43
C ASN A 2 -13.96 0.80 8.48
N VAL A 3 -13.51 1.89 7.87
CA VAL A 3 -12.09 2.27 7.91
C VAL A 3 -11.81 2.76 9.34
N GLY A 4 -10.84 2.17 10.04
CA GLY A 4 -10.46 2.60 11.38
C GLY A 4 -9.91 4.04 11.39
N THR A 5 -9.54 4.57 12.55
CA THR A 5 -8.91 5.90 12.64
C THR A 5 -7.70 5.96 11.69
N MET A 6 -7.59 7.02 10.91
CA MET A 6 -6.53 7.19 9.92
C MET A 6 -5.13 7.02 10.54
N LEU A 7 -4.32 6.09 10.02
CA LEU A 7 -2.96 5.82 10.51
C LEU A 7 -1.85 6.49 9.70
N ILE A 8 -2.06 6.73 8.40
CA ILE A 8 -1.08 7.40 7.57
C ILE A 8 -1.49 8.86 7.41
N THR A 9 -0.83 9.75 8.14
CA THR A 9 -1.11 11.19 8.10
C THR A 9 -0.02 12.01 7.43
N GLY A 10 1.12 11.40 7.09
CA GLY A 10 2.19 12.07 6.36
C GLY A 10 3.24 11.10 5.81
N LEU A 11 4.11 11.62 4.94
CA LEU A 11 5.26 10.89 4.40
C LEU A 11 6.56 11.48 4.95
N GLU A 12 7.53 10.61 5.20
CA GLU A 12 8.90 11.01 5.52
C GLU A 12 9.65 11.24 4.21
N THR A 13 10.29 12.40 4.09
CA THR A 13 10.98 12.83 2.86
C THR A 13 12.38 13.37 3.15
N GLY A 14 12.87 13.15 4.38
CA GLY A 14 14.15 13.67 4.87
C GLY A 14 15.30 12.67 4.67
N PRO A 15 16.55 13.07 4.96
CA PRO A 15 17.71 12.18 4.95
C PRO A 15 17.63 11.02 5.95
N ASP A 16 16.70 11.11 6.90
CA ASP A 16 16.36 10.13 7.92
C ASP A 16 15.27 9.14 7.47
N ASP A 17 14.74 9.27 6.25
CA ASP A 17 13.88 8.24 5.65
C ASP A 17 14.69 6.96 5.46
N ASP A 18 14.48 6.02 6.37
CA ASP A 18 15.16 4.73 6.46
C ASP A 18 14.48 3.63 5.63
N GLY A 19 13.37 3.96 4.96
CA GLY A 19 12.58 3.01 4.19
C GLY A 19 11.55 2.24 5.01
N PHE A 20 11.32 2.61 6.27
CA PHE A 20 10.41 1.89 7.17
C PHE A 20 9.21 2.75 7.61
N TRP A 21 8.43 2.20 8.54
CA TRP A 21 7.27 2.85 9.13
C TRP A 21 7.62 3.44 10.49
N ASN A 22 7.45 4.76 10.63
CA ASN A 22 7.63 5.46 11.89
C ASN A 22 6.26 5.81 12.51
N ILE A 23 5.61 4.79 13.07
CA ILE A 23 4.27 4.94 13.72
C ILE A 23 4.37 5.90 14.91
N GLU A 24 5.48 5.84 15.66
CA GLU A 24 5.73 6.64 16.86
C GLU A 24 5.79 8.16 16.57
N ASN A 25 6.09 8.56 15.32
CA ASN A 25 6.15 9.96 14.89
C ASN A 25 4.84 10.46 14.26
N GLY A 26 3.70 10.00 14.80
CA GLY A 26 2.38 10.46 14.37
C GLY A 26 2.00 9.95 12.98
N GLY A 27 2.18 8.64 12.75
CA GLY A 27 1.63 7.98 11.56
C GLY A 27 2.33 8.33 10.26
N ARG A 28 3.67 8.41 10.29
CA ARG A 28 4.49 8.68 9.10
C ARG A 28 5.08 7.40 8.55
N ILE A 29 5.22 7.36 7.24
CA ILE A 29 5.80 6.24 6.49
C ILE A 29 6.79 6.81 5.47
N SER A 30 7.86 6.06 5.19
CA SER A 30 8.78 6.34 4.09
C SER A 30 8.05 6.70 2.79
N ILE A 31 8.44 7.81 2.15
CA ILE A 31 7.85 8.19 0.86
C ILE A 31 8.16 7.17 -0.22
N ASP A 32 9.33 6.54 -0.15
CA ASP A 32 9.71 5.51 -1.13
C ASP A 32 8.87 4.24 -0.94
N LEU A 33 8.73 3.76 0.30
CA LEU A 33 7.89 2.59 0.62
C LEU A 33 6.44 2.82 0.17
N PHE A 34 5.84 3.94 0.58
CA PHE A 34 4.46 4.24 0.25
C PHE A 34 4.25 4.43 -1.26
N SER A 35 5.15 5.15 -1.94
CA SER A 35 5.05 5.37 -3.38
C SER A 35 5.21 4.07 -4.19
N LYS A 36 6.04 3.14 -3.72
CA LYS A 36 6.17 1.79 -4.30
C LYS A 36 4.87 1.00 -4.14
N ALA A 37 4.33 0.93 -2.93
CA ALA A 37 3.09 0.22 -2.64
C ALA A 37 1.91 0.81 -3.43
N LEU A 38 1.79 2.14 -3.50
CA LEU A 38 0.77 2.83 -4.28
C LEU A 38 0.87 2.50 -5.78
N ALA A 39 2.08 2.45 -6.33
CA ALA A 39 2.29 2.10 -7.73
C ALA A 39 1.95 0.64 -8.03
N GLY A 40 2.41 -0.29 -7.19
CA GLY A 40 2.08 -1.71 -7.33
C GLY A 40 0.58 -1.96 -7.22
N TRP A 41 -0.07 -1.36 -6.22
CA TRP A 41 -1.53 -1.41 -6.08
C TRP A 41 -2.26 -0.92 -7.33
N LEU A 42 -1.87 0.24 -7.88
CA LEU A 42 -2.50 0.81 -9.07
C LEU A 42 -2.32 -0.07 -10.32
N VAL A 43 -1.17 -0.73 -10.44
CA VAL A 43 -0.93 -1.73 -11.49
C VAL A 43 -1.88 -2.91 -11.34
N LEU A 44 -2.06 -3.42 -10.13
CA LEU A 44 -2.98 -4.53 -9.84
C LEU A 44 -4.45 -4.18 -10.14
N GLN A 45 -4.87 -2.94 -9.86
CA GLN A 45 -6.20 -2.47 -10.23
C GLN A 45 -6.46 -2.50 -11.74
N GLY A 46 -5.42 -2.40 -12.56
CA GLY A 46 -5.54 -2.48 -14.03
C GLY A 46 -6.26 -1.30 -14.69
N ARG A 47 -6.70 -0.29 -13.92
CA ARG A 47 -7.35 0.93 -14.41
C ARG A 47 -6.84 2.19 -13.71
N ASP A 48 -7.17 3.36 -14.26
CA ASP A 48 -7.00 4.63 -13.55
C ASP A 48 -8.01 4.70 -12.38
N ILE A 49 -7.59 5.30 -11.27
CA ILE A 49 -8.32 5.23 -10.00
C ILE A 49 -8.59 6.62 -9.45
N PRO A 50 -9.82 6.96 -9.03
CA PRO A 50 -10.06 8.19 -8.28
C PRO A 50 -9.19 8.27 -7.02
N VAL A 51 -8.61 9.42 -6.72
CA VAL A 51 -7.78 9.64 -5.52
C VAL A 51 -8.56 9.30 -4.23
N SER A 52 -9.88 9.49 -4.22
CA SER A 52 -10.74 9.08 -3.09
C SER A 52 -10.76 7.57 -2.85
N GLU A 53 -10.68 6.75 -3.90
CA GLU A 53 -10.63 5.30 -3.80
C GLU A 53 -9.24 4.86 -3.29
N ALA A 54 -8.17 5.46 -3.79
CA ALA A 54 -6.82 5.24 -3.26
C ALA A 54 -6.71 5.61 -1.77
N ARG A 55 -7.30 6.73 -1.36
CA ARG A 55 -7.35 7.14 0.05
C ARG A 55 -8.06 6.14 0.95
N ALA A 56 -9.14 5.53 0.48
CA ALA A 56 -9.87 4.52 1.24
C ALA A 56 -9.03 3.23 1.38
N ALA A 57 -8.42 2.77 0.28
CA ALA A 57 -7.58 1.57 0.28
C ALA A 57 -6.34 1.72 1.19
N PHE A 58 -5.72 2.90 1.21
CA PHE A 58 -4.53 3.17 2.04
C PHE A 58 -4.85 3.86 3.37
N ASN A 59 -6.13 4.01 3.73
CA ASN A 59 -6.60 4.75 4.91
C ASN A 59 -5.79 6.04 5.19
N THR A 60 -5.81 6.98 4.25
CA THR A 60 -4.97 8.18 4.28
C THR A 60 -5.65 9.43 3.69
N THR A 61 -4.91 10.54 3.60
CA THR A 61 -5.35 11.84 3.08
C THR A 61 -5.06 12.00 1.58
N THR A 62 -5.76 12.95 0.93
CA THR A 62 -5.47 13.33 -0.47
C THR A 62 -4.04 13.82 -0.62
N PHE A 63 -3.58 14.61 0.35
CA PHE A 63 -2.24 15.17 0.37
C PHE A 63 -1.15 14.08 0.29
N VAL A 64 -1.29 13.00 1.07
CA VAL A 64 -0.34 11.87 1.06
C VAL A 64 -0.31 11.17 -0.31
N ILE A 65 -1.48 10.88 -0.89
CA ILE A 65 -1.58 10.25 -2.22
C ILE A 65 -0.92 11.13 -3.30
N GLU A 66 -1.22 12.42 -3.31
CA GLU A 66 -0.66 13.36 -4.27
C GLU A 66 0.85 13.52 -4.11
N GLN A 67 1.34 13.63 -2.87
CA GLN A 67 2.77 13.71 -2.58
C GLN A 67 3.51 12.48 -3.10
N ALA A 68 3.02 11.27 -2.81
CA ALA A 68 3.59 10.02 -3.30
C ALA A 68 3.57 9.92 -4.84
N ALA A 69 2.48 10.37 -5.47
CA ALA A 69 2.35 10.37 -6.91
C ALA A 69 3.34 11.31 -7.61
N THR A 70 3.74 12.42 -6.97
CA THR A 70 4.76 13.34 -7.52
C THR A 70 6.18 12.84 -7.35
N TRP A 71 6.44 11.96 -6.37
CA TRP A 71 7.77 11.41 -6.10
C TRP A 71 8.21 10.39 -7.15
N ARG A 72 7.27 9.54 -7.59
CA ARG A 72 7.57 8.42 -8.47
C ARG A 72 7.16 8.73 -9.90
N SER A 73 8.14 8.71 -10.82
CA SER A 73 7.91 9.00 -12.26
C SER A 73 6.94 8.06 -12.99
N THR A 74 6.54 6.95 -12.36
CA THR A 74 5.53 6.02 -12.90
C THR A 74 4.11 6.36 -12.48
N LEU A 75 3.92 7.37 -11.61
CA LEU A 75 2.63 7.84 -11.15
C LEU A 75 2.38 9.27 -11.61
N ARG A 76 1.10 9.61 -11.73
CA ARG A 76 0.63 10.97 -11.99
C ARG A 76 -0.77 11.13 -11.42
N THR A 77 -1.08 12.33 -10.92
CA THR A 77 -2.45 12.74 -10.63
C THR A 77 -2.93 13.76 -11.68
N SER A 78 -4.18 13.63 -12.12
CA SER A 78 -4.86 14.57 -13.02
C SER A 78 -6.34 14.59 -12.67
N ASP A 79 -6.91 15.77 -12.44
CA ASP A 79 -8.35 15.96 -12.19
C ASP A 79 -8.93 15.01 -11.12
N GLY A 80 -8.20 14.83 -10.02
CA GLY A 80 -8.60 13.92 -8.93
C GLY A 80 -8.49 12.42 -9.25
N THR A 81 -7.82 12.07 -10.35
CA THR A 81 -7.57 10.69 -10.78
C THR A 81 -6.07 10.37 -10.69
N LEU A 82 -5.76 9.23 -10.08
CA LEU A 82 -4.42 8.63 -10.01
C LEU A 82 -4.20 7.68 -11.20
N ILE A 83 -3.07 7.85 -11.88
CA ILE A 83 -2.74 7.22 -13.15
C ILE A 83 -1.37 6.57 -13.07
N PHE A 84 -1.25 5.33 -13.55
CA PHE A 84 0.03 4.68 -13.81
C PHE A 84 0.46 4.98 -15.25
N VAL A 85 1.60 5.65 -15.44
CA VAL A 85 1.99 6.23 -16.75
C VAL A 85 2.92 5.34 -17.58
N ARG A 86 3.22 4.12 -17.13
CA ARG A 86 4.02 3.12 -17.85
C ARG A 86 3.15 1.97 -18.35
N ASP A 87 3.74 1.01 -19.03
CA ASP A 87 3.06 -0.21 -19.47
C ASP A 87 2.58 -1.03 -18.26
N ARG A 88 1.26 -1.02 -18.03
CA ARG A 88 0.60 -1.74 -16.93
C ARG A 88 0.70 -3.26 -17.08
N GLN A 89 0.62 -3.77 -18.31
CA GLN A 89 0.64 -5.21 -18.53
C GLN A 89 2.03 -5.75 -18.22
N PHE A 90 3.07 -5.11 -18.73
CA PHE A 90 4.44 -5.46 -18.39
C PHE A 90 4.72 -5.29 -16.88
N ALA A 91 4.33 -4.16 -16.29
CA ALA A 91 4.50 -3.91 -14.86
C ALA A 91 3.83 -5.01 -14.00
N ARG A 92 2.63 -5.47 -14.38
CA ARG A 92 1.94 -6.54 -13.68
C ARG A 92 2.70 -7.87 -13.73
N THR A 93 3.37 -8.18 -14.83
CA THR A 93 4.14 -9.43 -14.97
C THR A 93 5.42 -9.47 -14.15
N VAL A 94 5.90 -8.32 -13.68
CA VAL A 94 7.15 -8.22 -12.89
C VAL A 94 6.91 -8.02 -11.39
N ILE A 95 5.64 -7.85 -10.96
CA ILE A 95 5.30 -7.86 -9.52
C ILE A 95 5.57 -9.26 -8.98
N ASP A 96 6.63 -9.38 -8.21
CA ASP A 96 6.99 -10.62 -7.51
C ASP A 96 6.41 -10.66 -6.08
N VAL A 97 6.66 -11.76 -5.38
CA VAL A 97 6.18 -11.96 -4.01
C VAL A 97 6.71 -10.91 -3.03
N ARG A 98 7.90 -10.35 -3.28
CA ARG A 98 8.51 -9.34 -2.42
C ARG A 98 7.86 -7.98 -2.63
N GLU A 99 7.57 -7.60 -3.87
CA GLU A 99 6.78 -6.40 -4.14
C GLU A 99 5.37 -6.55 -3.59
N LEU A 100 4.75 -7.72 -3.75
CA LEU A 100 3.43 -8.00 -3.22
C LEU A 100 3.40 -7.91 -1.68
N SER A 101 4.40 -8.46 -0.99
CA SER A 101 4.46 -8.43 0.47
C SER A 101 4.54 -7.00 1.02
N LEU A 102 5.26 -6.10 0.34
CA LEU A 102 5.29 -4.67 0.68
C LEU A 102 3.93 -4.00 0.48
N ILE A 103 3.23 -4.30 -0.62
CA ILE A 103 1.88 -3.74 -0.86
C ILE A 103 0.92 -4.21 0.24
N VAL A 104 0.96 -5.50 0.57
CA VAL A 104 0.14 -6.08 1.65
C VAL A 104 0.46 -5.41 2.97
N GLN A 105 1.74 -5.32 3.36
CA GLN A 105 2.17 -4.66 4.60
C GLN A 105 1.61 -3.24 4.69
N VAL A 106 1.75 -2.45 3.61
CA VAL A 106 1.36 -1.05 3.66
C VAL A 106 -0.15 -0.89 3.84
N ILE A 107 -0.94 -1.65 3.10
CA ILE A 107 -2.40 -1.57 3.15
C ILE A 107 -2.92 -2.14 4.47
N SER A 108 -2.44 -3.31 4.90
CA SER A 108 -2.94 -3.97 6.11
C SER A 108 -2.64 -3.15 7.37
N ALA A 109 -1.41 -2.64 7.49
CA ALA A 109 -1.02 -1.80 8.62
C ALA A 109 -1.83 -0.49 8.65
N ALA A 110 -2.19 0.07 7.49
CA ALA A 110 -2.94 1.33 7.43
C ALA A 110 -4.40 1.22 7.89
N GLN A 111 -5.05 0.06 7.76
CA GLN A 111 -6.50 -0.08 8.03
C GLN A 111 -6.90 0.19 9.49
N ASN A 112 -5.93 0.18 10.42
CA ASN A 112 -6.14 0.45 11.86
C ASN A 112 -7.26 -0.40 12.48
N ALA A 113 -7.37 -1.63 12.03
CA ALA A 113 -8.33 -2.64 12.46
C ALA A 113 -7.74 -4.02 12.13
N GLU A 114 -8.30 -5.07 12.73
CA GLU A 114 -8.03 -6.43 12.28
C GLU A 114 -8.46 -6.57 10.81
N VAL A 115 -7.54 -7.04 9.97
CA VAL A 115 -7.76 -7.28 8.55
C VAL A 115 -7.49 -8.73 8.22
N THR A 116 -8.36 -9.31 7.40
CA THR A 116 -8.21 -10.70 6.97
C THR A 116 -7.49 -10.80 5.63
N VAL A 117 -6.95 -11.98 5.34
CA VAL A 117 -6.43 -12.36 4.02
C VAL A 117 -7.45 -12.08 2.92
N ASN A 118 -8.74 -12.33 3.17
CA ASN A 118 -9.80 -12.11 2.18
C ASN A 118 -10.04 -10.61 1.92
N ASP A 119 -9.97 -9.77 2.95
CA ASP A 119 -10.13 -8.32 2.79
C ASP A 119 -9.02 -7.75 1.90
N ILE A 120 -7.77 -8.16 2.15
CA ILE A 120 -6.63 -7.74 1.33
C ILE A 120 -6.70 -8.33 -0.09
N ALA A 121 -7.11 -9.59 -0.24
CA ALA A 121 -7.28 -10.22 -1.55
C ALA A 121 -8.28 -9.44 -2.43
N LEU A 122 -9.39 -8.98 -1.82
CA LEU A 122 -10.38 -8.13 -2.50
C LEU A 122 -9.81 -6.76 -2.87
N LEU A 123 -9.06 -6.11 -1.98
CA LEU A 123 -8.43 -4.82 -2.25
C LEU A 123 -7.37 -4.88 -3.35
N LEU A 124 -6.70 -6.03 -3.50
CA LEU A 124 -5.61 -6.24 -4.46
C LEU A 124 -6.04 -6.92 -5.76
N LEU A 125 -7.29 -7.39 -5.87
CA LEU A 125 -7.78 -8.20 -6.99
C LEU A 125 -6.91 -9.46 -7.22
N LEU A 126 -6.55 -10.11 -6.11
CA LEU A 126 -5.72 -11.31 -6.06
C LEU A 126 -6.45 -12.46 -5.37
N THR A 127 -5.88 -13.66 -5.46
CA THR A 127 -6.40 -14.81 -4.71
C THR A 127 -5.91 -14.80 -3.26
N PRO A 128 -6.67 -15.36 -2.30
CA PRO A 128 -6.21 -15.51 -0.92
C PRO A 128 -4.88 -16.26 -0.79
N ALA A 129 -4.61 -17.22 -1.68
CA ALA A 129 -3.35 -17.96 -1.70
C ALA A 129 -2.13 -17.05 -1.97
N GLN A 130 -2.25 -16.12 -2.92
CA GLN A 130 -1.19 -15.14 -3.21
C GLN A 130 -0.95 -14.18 -2.05
N ILE A 131 -2.01 -13.80 -1.34
CA ILE A 131 -1.88 -12.94 -0.16
C ILE A 131 -1.17 -13.69 0.98
N ARG A 132 -1.53 -14.96 1.23
CA ARG A 132 -0.87 -15.80 2.24
C ARG A 132 0.63 -15.95 1.94
N GLU A 133 0.98 -16.27 0.69
CA GLU A 133 2.37 -16.37 0.24
C GLU A 133 3.14 -15.06 0.48
N ALA A 134 2.52 -13.91 0.17
CA ALA A 134 3.12 -12.61 0.39
C ALA A 134 3.31 -12.27 1.88
N VAL A 135 2.35 -12.63 2.75
CA VAL A 135 2.47 -12.43 4.20
C VAL A 135 3.62 -13.28 4.75
N GLU A 136 3.66 -14.56 4.40
CA GLU A 136 4.70 -15.51 4.85
C GLU A 136 6.11 -15.14 4.34
N ALA A 137 6.21 -14.42 3.22
CA ALA A 137 7.48 -13.93 2.68
C ALA A 137 8.00 -12.66 3.39
N HIS A 138 7.19 -12.01 4.24
CA HIS A 138 7.58 -10.77 4.92
C HIS A 138 8.14 -11.07 6.32
N ALA A 139 9.27 -10.45 6.66
CA ALA A 139 9.97 -10.73 7.92
C ALA A 139 9.20 -10.30 9.19
N TYR A 140 8.25 -9.36 9.04
CA TYR A 140 7.52 -8.71 10.13
C TYR A 140 6.01 -8.88 10.05
N MET A 141 5.51 -9.78 9.19
CA MET A 141 4.10 -10.14 9.16
C MET A 141 3.93 -11.63 9.43
N SER A 142 2.84 -11.98 10.09
CA SER A 142 2.46 -13.37 10.33
C SER A 142 0.95 -13.56 10.20
N LEU A 143 0.53 -14.82 10.12
CA LEU A 143 -0.88 -15.19 10.01
C LEU A 143 -1.35 -15.86 11.30
N ASN A 144 -2.40 -15.30 11.89
CA ASN A 144 -3.18 -15.94 12.94
C ASN A 144 -4.52 -16.39 12.37
N GLY A 145 -4.53 -17.60 11.80
CA GLY A 145 -5.66 -18.11 11.01
C GLY A 145 -5.81 -17.37 9.68
N ASP A 146 -6.83 -16.51 9.59
CA ASP A 146 -7.07 -15.62 8.45
C ASP A 146 -6.67 -14.17 8.73
N ASN A 147 -6.33 -13.82 9.97
CA ASN A 147 -5.93 -12.47 10.36
C ASN A 147 -4.45 -12.24 10.05
N ILE A 148 -4.14 -11.04 9.56
CA ILE A 148 -2.76 -10.58 9.33
C ILE A 148 -2.30 -9.83 10.59
N GLU A 149 -1.20 -10.27 11.17
CA GLU A 149 -0.56 -9.65 12.33
C GLU A 149 0.79 -9.04 11.95
N HIS A 150 1.20 -7.99 12.67
CA HIS A 150 2.45 -7.26 12.44
C HIS A 150 3.35 -7.37 13.67
N GLU A 151 4.48 -8.04 13.54
CA GLU A 151 5.42 -8.34 14.64
C GLU A 151 6.52 -7.27 14.73
N GLY A 152 6.15 -6.04 15.10
CA GLY A 152 7.10 -4.96 15.40
C GLY A 152 7.91 -4.43 14.19
N GLN A 153 7.47 -3.26 13.71
CA GLN A 153 7.83 -2.51 12.47
C GLN A 153 7.51 -3.21 11.14
#